data_AF-A0A5B9YF89-F1
#
_entry.id   AF-A0A5B9YF89-F1
#
_cell.length_a   1.000
_cell.length_b   1.000
_cell.length_c   1.000
_cell.angle_alpha   90.00
_cell.angle_beta   90.00
_cell.angle_gamma   90.00
#
_symmetry.space_group_name_H-M   'P 1'
#
loop_
_entity.id
_entity.type
_entity.pdbx_description
1 polymer ?
#
loop_
_entity_poly.entity_id
_entity_poly.type
_entity_poly.pdbx_seq_one_letter_code
_entity_poly.pdbx_strand_id
1 'polypeptide(L)'
;MASLEVNVEYIEQQTIYGLWQKSNDKTISKDIKSLSQKYHMAVSVPEGEVLPYFVLSRNYDEQSNNFEMFIGSTFDKDGLETFILPASEYAKITVKPKLGFLWGASIGEAKRYFYTKWLPKNSYEALNMEYEYHTEKSTGNQPTIDIIFAIQRKS
;
A
#
# COMPACT_ATOMS: atom_id res chain seq x y z
N MET A 1 10.02 -20.96 -0.34
CA MET A 1 10.05 -19.49 -0.28
C MET A 1 10.84 -19.11 0.95
N ALA A 2 11.77 -18.16 0.83
CA ALA A 2 12.52 -17.66 1.99
C ALA A 2 11.56 -16.97 2.97
N SER A 3 11.91 -16.98 4.27
CA SER A 3 11.16 -16.18 5.25
C SER A 3 11.38 -14.71 4.93
N LEU A 4 10.29 -13.94 4.80
CA LEU A 4 10.38 -12.48 4.75
C LEU A 4 10.48 -11.94 6.17
N GLU A 5 11.25 -10.87 6.33
CA GLU A 5 11.29 -10.12 7.58
C GLU A 5 10.04 -9.25 7.69
N VAL A 6 9.40 -9.27 8.85
CA VAL A 6 8.23 -8.44 9.16
C VAL A 6 8.54 -7.67 10.43
N ASN A 7 8.56 -6.35 10.32
CA ASN A 7 8.82 -5.46 11.45
C ASN A 7 7.49 -4.85 11.92
N VAL A 8 7.23 -4.88 13.23
CA VAL A 8 6.09 -4.20 13.82
C VAL A 8 6.56 -2.85 14.33
N GLU A 9 5.94 -1.78 13.84
CA GLU A 9 6.34 -0.41 14.13
C GLU A 9 5.09 0.40 14.49
N TYR A 10 5.22 1.31 15.46
CA TYR A 10 4.20 2.31 15.70
C TYR A 10 4.38 3.43 14.68
N ILE A 11 3.34 3.72 13.92
CA ILE A 11 3.33 4.82 12.95
C ILE A 11 2.37 5.87 13.49
N GLU A 12 2.86 7.10 13.59
CA GLU A 12 2.06 8.26 13.99
C GLU A 12 0.96 8.57 12.97
N GLN A 13 -0.03 9.32 13.40
CA GLN A 13 -1.11 9.75 12.51
C GLN A 13 -0.54 10.56 11.33
N GLN A 14 -1.01 10.25 10.12
CA GLN A 14 -0.61 10.97 8.91
C GLN A 14 -1.84 11.33 8.06
N THR A 15 -1.90 12.57 7.61
CA THR A 15 -2.90 13.00 6.63
C THR A 15 -2.35 12.81 5.22
N ILE A 16 -3.14 12.16 4.36
CA ILE A 16 -2.84 11.97 2.94
C ILE A 16 -4.01 12.45 2.07
N TYR A 17 -3.69 12.84 0.84
CA TYR A 17 -4.61 13.46 -0.11
C TYR A 17 -4.54 12.74 -1.44
N GLY A 18 -5.70 12.41 -2.00
CA GLY A 18 -5.75 11.54 -3.16
C GLY A 18 -7.14 11.32 -3.71
N LEU A 19 -7.30 10.20 -4.41
CA LEU A 19 -8.54 9.83 -5.09
C LEU A 19 -8.93 8.41 -4.67
N TRP A 20 -10.22 8.19 -4.43
CA TRP A 20 -10.77 6.85 -4.19
C TRP A 20 -11.34 6.22 -5.47
N GLN A 21 -11.25 4.90 -5.55
CA GLN A 21 -11.96 4.09 -6.54
C GLN A 21 -12.29 2.72 -5.94
N LYS A 22 -13.40 2.12 -6.37
CA LYS A 22 -13.63 0.67 -6.17
C LYS A 22 -12.74 -0.13 -7.13
N SER A 23 -12.24 -1.26 -6.68
CA SER A 23 -11.40 -2.17 -7.45
C SER A 23 -11.66 -3.63 -7.05
N ASN A 24 -11.08 -4.56 -7.81
CA ASN A 24 -11.17 -6.00 -7.58
C ASN A 24 -9.83 -6.66 -7.95
N ASP A 25 -9.52 -7.82 -7.39
CA ASP A 25 -8.34 -8.64 -7.72
C ASP A 25 -8.12 -8.80 -9.23
N LYS A 26 -9.19 -8.89 -10.01
CA LYS A 26 -9.11 -9.06 -11.48
C LYS A 26 -8.73 -7.78 -12.23
N THR A 27 -9.02 -6.61 -11.67
CA THR A 27 -8.90 -5.31 -12.35
C THR A 27 -7.82 -4.42 -11.74
N ILE A 28 -7.32 -4.75 -10.54
CA ILE A 28 -6.40 -3.93 -9.73
C ILE A 28 -5.23 -3.34 -10.53
N SER A 29 -4.57 -4.14 -11.38
CA SER A 29 -3.45 -3.66 -12.19
C SER A 29 -3.84 -2.52 -13.13
N LYS A 30 -5.00 -2.63 -13.78
CA LYS A 30 -5.55 -1.59 -14.65
C LYS A 30 -6.06 -0.40 -13.84
N ASP A 31 -6.70 -0.67 -12.71
CA ASP A 31 -7.29 0.36 -11.85
C ASP A 31 -6.20 1.24 -11.23
N ILE A 32 -5.10 0.64 -10.73
CA ILE A 32 -3.93 1.39 -10.21
C ILE A 32 -3.40 2.33 -11.30
N LYS A 33 -3.19 1.82 -12.51
CA LYS A 33 -2.69 2.63 -13.62
C LYS A 33 -3.63 3.81 -13.93
N SER A 34 -4.92 3.53 -14.06
CA SER A 34 -5.94 4.55 -14.38
C SER A 34 -6.04 5.62 -13.28
N LEU A 35 -6.07 5.21 -12.01
CA LEU A 35 -6.22 6.12 -10.88
C LEU A 35 -4.94 6.92 -10.61
N SER A 36 -3.76 6.32 -10.81
CA SER A 36 -2.46 7.01 -10.79
C SER A 36 -2.42 8.15 -11.80
N GLN A 37 -2.79 7.88 -13.05
CA GLN A 37 -2.82 8.91 -14.10
C GLN A 37 -3.75 10.08 -13.74
N LYS A 38 -4.96 9.78 -13.24
CA LYS A 38 -5.89 10.82 -12.77
C LYS A 38 -5.32 11.64 -11.62
N TYR A 39 -4.66 10.98 -10.68
CA TYR A 39 -4.04 11.65 -9.54
C TYR A 39 -2.93 12.61 -9.98
N HIS A 40 -2.02 12.16 -10.84
CA HIS A 40 -0.93 12.98 -11.38
C HIS A 40 -1.44 14.19 -12.18
N MET A 41 -2.53 14.01 -12.95
CA MET A 41 -3.22 15.13 -13.61
C MET A 41 -3.77 16.14 -12.59
N ALA A 42 -4.40 15.67 -11.51
CA ALA A 42 -4.97 16.53 -10.47
C ALA A 42 -3.91 17.36 -9.74
N VAL A 43 -2.76 16.76 -9.41
CA VAL A 43 -1.67 17.49 -8.74
C VAL A 43 -0.79 18.30 -9.70
N SER A 44 -0.87 18.03 -11.00
CA SER A 44 0.00 18.59 -12.05
C SER A 44 1.48 18.29 -11.81
N VAL A 45 1.79 17.06 -11.37
CA VAL A 45 3.16 16.57 -11.13
C VAL A 45 3.35 15.26 -11.91
N PRO A 46 4.48 15.06 -12.61
CA PRO A 46 4.75 13.84 -13.36
C PRO A 46 4.75 12.56 -12.51
N GLU A 47 4.52 11.41 -13.18
CA GLU A 47 4.70 10.09 -12.57
C GLU A 47 6.13 9.91 -12.06
N GLY A 48 6.28 9.35 -10.85
CA GLY A 48 7.59 9.12 -10.22
C GLY A 48 8.21 10.32 -9.51
N GLU A 49 7.60 11.52 -9.62
CA GLU A 49 8.06 12.73 -8.92
C GLU A 49 7.23 13.07 -7.69
N VAL A 50 6.04 12.45 -7.53
CA VAL A 50 5.25 12.59 -6.31
C VAL A 50 5.75 11.57 -5.29
N LEU A 51 6.38 12.05 -4.22
CA LEU A 51 6.82 11.25 -3.09
C LEU A 51 6.57 12.01 -1.76
N PRO A 52 6.20 11.32 -0.66
CA PRO A 52 5.86 9.90 -0.63
C PRO A 52 4.54 9.62 -1.38
N TYR A 53 4.45 8.45 -1.99
CA TYR A 53 3.28 8.03 -2.78
C TYR A 53 2.66 6.76 -2.22
N PHE A 54 1.34 6.73 -2.18
CA PHE A 54 0.56 5.69 -1.51
C PHE A 54 -0.32 4.97 -2.52
N VAL A 55 -0.26 3.64 -2.51
CA VAL A 55 -1.29 2.78 -3.12
C VAL A 55 -1.93 2.00 -1.99
N LEU A 56 -3.07 2.48 -1.52
CA LEU A 56 -3.78 1.93 -0.37
C LEU A 56 -4.97 1.09 -0.82
N SER A 57 -5.20 -0.03 -0.15
CA SER A 57 -6.41 -0.83 -0.27
C SER A 57 -7.02 -1.08 1.11
N ARG A 58 -8.35 -1.00 1.21
CA ARG A 58 -9.08 -1.33 2.43
C ARG A 58 -10.43 -1.96 2.14
N ASN A 59 -11.06 -2.50 3.19
CA ASN A 59 -12.41 -3.04 3.14
C ASN A 59 -12.55 -4.15 2.08
N TYR A 60 -11.56 -5.04 2.01
CA TYR A 60 -11.60 -6.21 1.15
C TYR A 60 -12.73 -7.15 1.58
N ASP A 61 -13.56 -7.51 0.62
CA ASP A 61 -14.68 -8.44 0.76
C ASP A 61 -14.29 -9.80 0.16
N GLU A 62 -14.17 -10.83 0.99
CA GLU A 62 -13.72 -12.17 0.56
C GLU A 62 -14.72 -12.90 -0.35
N GLN A 63 -16.00 -12.49 -0.38
CA GLN A 63 -17.02 -13.14 -1.18
C GLN A 63 -16.99 -12.64 -2.63
N SER A 64 -16.76 -11.34 -2.80
CA SER A 64 -16.81 -10.64 -4.08
C SER A 64 -15.42 -10.28 -4.62
N ASN A 65 -14.38 -10.35 -3.78
CA ASN A 65 -13.02 -9.89 -4.01
C ASN A 65 -12.94 -8.39 -4.37
N ASN A 66 -13.93 -7.62 -3.91
CA ASN A 66 -13.97 -6.17 -4.09
C ASN A 66 -13.30 -5.47 -2.92
N PHE A 67 -12.73 -4.30 -3.18
CA PHE A 67 -12.15 -3.43 -2.15
C PHE A 67 -12.20 -1.97 -2.59
N GLU A 68 -11.94 -1.09 -1.63
CA GLU A 68 -11.70 0.33 -1.88
C GLU A 68 -10.21 0.57 -2.06
N MET A 69 -9.85 1.31 -3.09
CA MET A 69 -8.48 1.67 -3.43
C MET A 69 -8.32 3.18 -3.38
N PHE A 70 -7.22 3.63 -2.79
CA PHE A 70 -6.83 5.03 -2.75
C PHE A 70 -5.44 5.19 -3.33
N ILE A 71 -5.28 6.22 -4.16
CA ILE A 71 -3.98 6.68 -4.64
C ILE A 71 -3.80 8.12 -4.24
N GLY A 72 -2.66 8.43 -3.61
CA GLY A 72 -2.39 9.78 -3.15
C GLY A 72 -0.98 9.99 -2.62
N SER A 73 -0.79 11.15 -2.01
CA SER A 73 0.46 11.57 -1.35
C SER A 73 0.16 12.52 -0.20
N THR A 74 1.19 13.18 0.34
CA THR A 74 1.05 14.28 1.30
C THR A 74 0.78 15.64 0.64
N PHE A 75 0.60 15.70 -0.69
CA PHE A 75 0.35 16.95 -1.41
C PHE A 75 -1.11 17.37 -1.27
N ASP A 76 -1.34 18.42 -0.48
CA ASP A 76 -2.63 19.07 -0.34
C ASP A 76 -2.94 19.95 -1.57
N LYS A 77 -3.96 19.57 -2.33
CA LYS A 77 -4.42 20.25 -3.55
C LYS A 77 -5.93 20.20 -3.62
N ASP A 78 -6.52 21.28 -4.11
CA ASP A 78 -7.98 21.38 -4.31
C ASP A 78 -8.51 20.23 -5.17
N GLY A 79 -9.65 19.68 -4.76
CA GLY A 79 -10.32 18.59 -5.46
C GLY A 79 -9.81 17.18 -5.12
N LEU A 80 -8.82 17.05 -4.23
CA LEU A 80 -8.43 15.77 -3.65
C LEU A 80 -9.24 15.43 -2.40
N GLU A 81 -9.48 14.14 -2.19
CA GLU A 81 -10.08 13.61 -0.99
C GLU A 81 -9.02 13.48 0.11
N THR A 82 -9.39 13.87 1.34
CA THR A 82 -8.53 13.74 2.52
C THR A 82 -8.76 12.38 3.19
N PHE A 83 -7.68 11.70 3.55
CA PHE A 83 -7.72 10.51 4.39
C PHE A 83 -6.71 10.62 5.54
N ILE A 84 -7.12 10.22 6.74
CA ILE A 84 -6.29 10.20 7.93
C ILE A 84 -5.87 8.74 8.16
N LEU A 85 -4.58 8.46 7.97
CA LEU A 85 -3.97 7.22 8.43
C LEU A 85 -3.90 7.29 9.96
N PRO A 86 -4.55 6.37 10.70
CA PRO A 86 -4.60 6.43 12.14
C PRO A 86 -3.24 6.09 12.77
N ALA A 87 -2.94 6.71 13.91
CA ALA A 87 -1.80 6.31 14.73
C ALA A 87 -2.03 4.91 15.30
N SER A 88 -1.18 3.94 14.97
CA SER A 88 -1.36 2.54 15.38
C SER A 88 -0.07 1.74 15.25
N GLU A 89 -0.09 0.50 15.72
CA GLU A 89 0.86 -0.53 15.30
C GLU A 89 0.56 -0.95 13.86
N TYR A 90 1.61 -1.05 13.05
CA TYR A 90 1.59 -1.57 11.69
C TYR A 90 2.66 -2.64 11.52
N ALA A 91 2.38 -3.65 10.71
CA ALA A 91 3.41 -4.55 10.20
C ALA A 91 3.98 -4.00 8.90
N LYS A 92 5.30 -4.04 8.75
CA LYS A 92 6.03 -3.59 7.56
C LYS A 92 6.83 -4.73 6.95
N ILE A 93 6.74 -4.85 5.63
CA ILE A 93 7.62 -5.67 4.81
C ILE A 93 8.26 -4.79 3.74
N THR A 94 9.58 -4.68 3.73
CA THR A 94 10.31 -4.02 2.65
C THR A 94 10.53 -5.01 1.50
N VAL A 95 10.08 -4.66 0.30
CA VAL A 95 10.18 -5.53 -0.89
C VAL A 95 11.09 -4.92 -1.95
N LYS A 96 11.81 -5.79 -2.65
CA LYS A 96 12.59 -5.48 -3.86
C LYS A 96 11.90 -6.09 -5.08
N PRO A 97 12.02 -5.49 -6.27
CA PRO A 97 11.41 -6.06 -7.46
C PRO A 97 12.18 -7.30 -7.90
N LYS A 98 11.46 -8.38 -8.20
CA LYS A 98 12.03 -9.55 -8.86
C LYS A 98 12.55 -9.19 -10.24
N LEU A 99 13.70 -9.76 -10.60
CA LEU A 99 14.37 -9.52 -11.88
C LEU A 99 14.60 -8.03 -12.20
N GLY A 100 14.58 -7.15 -11.18
CA GLY A 100 14.81 -5.71 -11.33
C GLY A 100 13.58 -4.87 -11.73
N PHE A 101 12.44 -5.46 -12.11
CA PHE A 101 11.27 -4.68 -12.57
C PHE A 101 9.90 -5.30 -12.24
N LEU A 102 9.82 -6.56 -11.79
CA LEU A 102 8.55 -7.24 -11.54
C LEU A 102 8.00 -6.94 -10.13
N TRP A 103 7.49 -5.71 -9.96
CA TRP A 103 6.89 -5.26 -8.69
C TRP A 103 5.70 -6.11 -8.26
N GLY A 104 4.70 -6.30 -9.13
CA GLY A 104 3.46 -7.01 -8.79
C GLY A 104 3.68 -8.43 -8.27
N ALA A 105 4.67 -9.15 -8.82
CA ALA A 105 5.03 -10.49 -8.34
C ALA A 105 5.64 -10.47 -6.93
N SER A 106 6.44 -9.45 -6.62
CA SER A 106 7.13 -9.29 -5.34
C SER A 106 6.16 -8.84 -4.25
N ILE A 107 5.29 -7.89 -4.59
CA ILE A 107 4.20 -7.39 -3.74
C ILE A 107 3.22 -8.52 -3.42
N GLY A 108 2.75 -9.25 -4.43
CA GLY A 108 1.83 -10.38 -4.24
C GLY A 108 2.42 -11.50 -3.39
N GLU A 109 3.72 -11.79 -3.53
CA GLU A 109 4.41 -12.75 -2.65
C GLU A 109 4.48 -12.27 -1.20
N ALA A 110 4.80 -10.99 -0.98
CA ALA A 110 4.87 -10.41 0.35
C ALA A 110 3.51 -10.38 1.06
N LYS A 111 2.45 -9.92 0.37
CA LYS A 111 1.08 -9.96 0.88
C LYS A 111 0.66 -11.40 1.22
N ARG A 112 0.89 -12.36 0.31
CA ARG A 112 0.60 -13.78 0.58
C ARG A 112 1.38 -14.31 1.77
N TYR A 113 2.67 -13.97 1.91
CA TYR A 113 3.47 -14.38 3.05
C TYR A 113 2.91 -13.80 4.37
N PHE A 114 2.58 -12.51 4.38
CA PHE A 114 1.97 -11.85 5.54
C PHE A 114 0.71 -12.57 6.00
N TYR A 115 -0.29 -12.70 5.12
CA TYR A 115 -1.60 -13.28 5.48
C TYR A 115 -1.56 -14.79 5.77
N THR A 116 -0.73 -15.56 5.06
CA THR A 116 -0.77 -17.04 5.16
C THR A 116 0.31 -17.65 6.06
N LYS A 117 1.35 -16.89 6.44
CA LYS A 117 2.49 -17.40 7.22
C LYS A 117 2.75 -16.58 8.47
N TRP A 118 2.87 -15.26 8.35
CA TRP A 118 3.24 -14.42 9.48
C TRP A 118 2.02 -14.17 10.40
N LEU A 119 0.93 -13.62 9.88
CA LEU A 119 -0.23 -13.22 10.67
C LEU A 119 -0.84 -14.37 11.50
N PRO A 120 -1.02 -15.61 10.98
CA PRO A 120 -1.60 -16.70 11.75
C PRO A 120 -0.72 -17.17 12.93
N LYS A 121 0.58 -16.90 12.89
CA LYS A 121 1.55 -17.34 13.91
C LYS A 121 1.86 -16.28 14.97
N ASN A 122 1.32 -15.08 14.83
CA ASN A 122 1.60 -13.96 15.73
C ASN A 122 0.32 -13.52 16.44
N SER A 123 0.48 -12.79 17.55
CA SER A 123 -0.60 -12.30 18.41
C SER A 123 -1.31 -11.06 17.86
N TYR A 124 -1.42 -10.95 16.54
CA TYR A 124 -2.05 -9.83 15.84
C TYR A 124 -3.17 -10.31 14.93
N GLU A 125 -4.10 -9.41 14.64
CA GLU A 125 -5.10 -9.51 13.58
C GLU A 125 -4.99 -8.30 12.64
N ALA A 126 -5.40 -8.48 11.39
CA ALA A 126 -5.35 -7.43 10.37
C ALA A 126 -6.62 -6.58 10.42
N LEU A 127 -6.47 -5.27 10.23
CA LEU A 127 -7.56 -4.29 10.25
C LEU A 127 -8.17 -4.04 8.86
N ASN A 128 -7.97 -4.96 7.92
CA ASN A 128 -8.46 -4.87 6.54
C ASN A 128 -8.07 -3.53 5.84
N MET A 129 -6.85 -3.07 6.10
CA MET A 129 -6.24 -1.91 5.44
C MET A 129 -4.74 -2.17 5.28
N GLU A 130 -4.24 -1.93 4.08
CA GLU A 130 -2.81 -2.03 3.76
C GLU A 130 -2.45 -0.99 2.70
N TYR A 131 -1.19 -0.60 2.64
CA TYR A 131 -0.72 0.30 1.60
C TYR A 131 0.71 0.01 1.18
N GLU A 132 0.97 0.21 -0.11
CA GLU A 132 2.32 0.35 -0.64
C GLU A 132 2.78 1.78 -0.38
N TYR A 133 3.93 1.91 0.27
CA TYR A 133 4.56 3.18 0.62
C TYR A 133 5.80 3.37 -0.23
N HIS A 134 5.69 4.29 -1.18
CA HIS A 134 6.74 4.64 -2.13
C HIS A 134 7.44 5.91 -1.65
N THR A 135 8.77 5.85 -1.56
CA THR A 135 9.63 6.97 -1.14
C THR A 135 10.75 7.15 -2.15
N GLU A 136 11.76 7.95 -1.85
CA GLU A 136 12.97 8.09 -2.69
C GLU A 136 13.67 6.74 -2.89
N LYS A 137 13.45 5.79 -1.98
CA LYS A 137 13.95 4.41 -2.10
C LYS A 137 13.32 3.66 -3.29
N SER A 138 12.17 4.10 -3.80
CA SER A 138 11.47 3.45 -4.92
C SER A 138 12.10 3.73 -6.29
N THR A 139 12.90 4.78 -6.42
CA THR A 139 13.42 5.29 -7.71
C THR A 139 14.93 5.14 -7.88
N GLY A 140 15.65 4.69 -6.85
CA GLY A 140 17.09 4.48 -6.88
C GLY A 140 17.55 3.21 -7.62
N ASN A 141 18.88 3.00 -7.66
CA ASN A 141 19.51 1.86 -8.36
C ASN A 141 19.13 0.47 -7.81
N GLN A 142 18.78 0.39 -6.53
CA GLN A 142 18.32 -0.84 -5.88
C GLN A 142 16.97 -0.55 -5.23
N PRO A 143 15.92 -0.40 -6.04
CA PRO A 143 14.71 0.18 -5.55
C PRO A 143 14.00 -0.76 -4.57
N THR A 144 13.42 -0.17 -3.54
CA THR A 144 12.60 -0.87 -2.54
C THR A 144 11.34 -0.09 -2.28
N ILE A 145 10.26 -0.79 -1.98
CA ILE A 145 9.03 -0.18 -1.43
C ILE A 145 8.69 -0.87 -0.12
N ASP A 146 8.03 -0.15 0.77
CA ASP A 146 7.50 -0.73 1.99
C ASP A 146 6.03 -1.10 1.77
N ILE A 147 5.63 -2.30 2.19
CA ILE A 147 4.22 -2.67 2.28
C ILE A 147 3.86 -2.63 3.76
N ILE A 148 2.87 -1.81 4.08
CA ILE A 148 2.42 -1.54 5.44
C ILE A 148 1.03 -2.15 5.63
N PHE A 149 0.86 -2.94 6.67
CA PHE A 149 -0.39 -3.63 7.02
C PHE A 149 -0.89 -3.11 8.36
N ALA A 150 -2.10 -2.60 8.40
CA ALA A 150 -2.74 -2.17 9.64
C ALA A 150 -3.08 -3.40 10.48
N ILE A 151 -2.60 -3.43 11.72
CA ILE A 151 -2.79 -4.56 12.64
C ILE A 151 -3.23 -4.07 14.01
N GLN A 152 -3.83 -4.97 14.78
CA GLN A 152 -4.03 -4.79 16.21
C GLN A 152 -3.71 -6.08 16.96
N ARG A 153 -3.41 -5.95 18.25
CA ARG A 153 -3.17 -7.11 19.12
C ARG A 153 -4.46 -7.88 19.33
N LYS A 154 -4.37 -9.21 19.22
CA LYS A 154 -5.47 -10.10 19.63
C LYS A 154 -5.73 -9.90 21.11
N SER A 155 -7.01 -9.81 21.47
CA SER A 155 -7.47 -9.83 22.86
C SER A 155 -7.34 -11.23 23.48
#